data_AF-A0A2V8PDZ0-F1
#
_entry.id   AF-A0A2V8PDZ0-F1
#
_cell.length_a   1.000
_cell.length_b   1.000
_cell.length_c   1.000
_cell.angle_alpha   90.00
_cell.angle_beta   90.00
_cell.angle_gamma   90.00
#
_symmetry.space_group_name_H-M   'P 1'
#
loop_
_entity.id
_entity.type
_entity.pdbx_description
1 polymer ?
#
loop_
_entity_poly.entity_id
_entity_poly.type
_entity_poly.pdbx_seq_one_letter_code
_entity_poly.pdbx_strand_id
1 'polypeptide(L)'
;MAVKETQHVDPQVDTVVDLRVGEYLLYKITALGSTPMFTLADDRGRTILTSEGVSPQMNYEKRWPLSPDDDPIPRNSQHAIIGLMPLVTKYRYTVELHKKDDSLKETVIDSDYDRIEPLDDADQFRQNLGVGIKK
;
A
#
# COMPACT_ATOMS: atom_id res chain seq x y z
N MET A 1 28.14 4.38 -21.31
CA MET A 1 28.21 5.13 -20.04
C MET A 1 27.18 4.51 -19.10
N ALA A 2 27.58 3.97 -17.96
CA ALA A 2 26.64 3.39 -17.01
C ALA A 2 25.99 4.54 -16.22
N VAL A 3 24.69 4.74 -16.41
CA VAL A 3 23.90 5.64 -15.57
C VAL A 3 23.83 4.98 -14.19
N LYS A 4 24.51 5.55 -13.19
CA LYS A 4 24.28 5.18 -11.80
C LYS A 4 22.85 5.63 -11.47
N GLU A 5 21.90 4.71 -11.50
CA GLU A 5 20.60 4.92 -10.85
C GLU A 5 20.88 5.33 -9.42
N THR A 6 20.61 6.59 -9.14
CA THR A 6 20.59 7.07 -7.76
C THR A 6 19.30 6.51 -7.20
N GLN A 7 19.38 5.51 -6.31
CA GLN A 7 18.21 4.99 -5.62
C GLN A 7 17.46 6.18 -5.02
N HIS A 8 16.27 6.46 -5.57
CA HIS A 8 15.34 7.38 -4.96
C HIS A 8 14.87 6.69 -3.68
N VAL A 9 15.41 7.12 -2.54
CA VAL A 9 14.93 6.65 -1.24
C VAL A 9 13.74 7.53 -0.91
N ASP A 10 12.55 7.03 -1.23
CA ASP A 10 11.30 7.70 -0.85
C ASP A 10 11.28 7.94 0.66
N PRO A 11 10.83 9.12 1.12
CA PRO A 11 10.77 9.44 2.52
C PRO A 11 9.95 8.40 3.27
N GLN A 12 10.51 7.88 4.36
CA GLN A 12 9.84 6.90 5.20
C GLN A 12 8.67 7.56 5.94
N VAL A 13 7.47 7.04 5.75
CA VAL A 13 6.26 7.51 6.45
C VAL A 13 6.01 6.60 7.64
N ASP A 14 5.90 7.15 8.86
CA ASP A 14 5.62 6.38 10.07
C ASP A 14 4.22 6.70 10.63
N THR A 15 3.45 5.69 11.01
CA THR A 15 2.16 5.83 11.72
C THR A 15 2.07 4.88 12.91
N VAL A 16 1.27 5.23 13.92
CA VAL A 16 1.03 4.39 15.11
C VAL A 16 -0.45 4.05 15.22
N VAL A 17 -0.76 2.76 15.23
CA VAL A 17 -2.12 2.24 15.37
C VAL A 17 -2.38 1.82 16.81
N ASP A 18 -3.39 2.42 17.45
CA ASP A 18 -3.82 2.06 18.81
C ASP A 18 -4.94 1.00 18.78
N LEU A 19 -4.54 -0.26 18.87
CA LEU A 19 -5.47 -1.40 18.84
C LEU A 19 -6.36 -1.46 20.10
N ARG A 20 -5.97 -0.81 21.22
CA ARG A 20 -6.79 -0.80 22.45
C ARG A 20 -8.12 -0.07 22.24
N VAL A 21 -8.09 0.97 21.42
CA VAL A 21 -9.27 1.80 21.09
C VAL A 21 -9.90 1.39 19.76
N GLY A 22 -9.38 0.35 19.10
CA GLY A 22 -9.90 -0.20 17.85
C GLY A 22 -9.53 0.62 16.61
N GLU A 23 -8.39 1.33 16.62
CA GLU A 23 -7.87 1.95 15.40
C GLU A 23 -7.42 0.89 14.38
N TYR A 24 -7.53 1.22 13.10
CA TYR A 24 -7.14 0.34 11.99
C TYR A 24 -6.62 1.17 10.80
N LEU A 25 -5.80 0.55 9.96
CA LEU A 25 -5.39 1.10 8.67
C LEU A 25 -6.33 0.62 7.57
N LEU A 26 -6.69 1.51 6.65
CA LEU A 26 -7.42 1.20 5.43
C LEU A 26 -6.49 1.46 4.24
N TYR A 27 -6.07 0.37 3.60
CA TYR A 27 -5.32 0.42 2.35
C TYR A 27 -6.30 0.55 1.20
N LYS A 28 -6.11 1.54 0.32
CA LYS A 28 -6.93 1.74 -0.88
C LYS A 28 -6.07 1.87 -2.11
N ILE A 29 -6.42 1.15 -3.17
CA ILE A 29 -5.90 1.38 -4.52
C ILE A 29 -7.05 1.69 -5.43
N THR A 30 -6.95 2.83 -6.11
CA THR A 30 -7.69 3.09 -7.34
C THR A 30 -6.75 2.83 -8.51
N ALA A 31 -6.96 1.76 -9.27
CA ALA A 31 -6.16 1.43 -10.45
C ALA A 31 -7.02 1.59 -11.72
N LEU A 32 -6.55 2.42 -12.65
CA LEU A 32 -7.16 2.61 -13.96
C LEU A 32 -6.39 1.81 -15.01
N GLY A 33 -7.14 1.08 -15.84
CA GLY A 33 -6.62 0.23 -16.90
C GLY A 33 -7.74 -0.65 -17.45
N SER A 34 -7.54 -1.26 -18.62
CA SER A 34 -8.51 -2.22 -19.18
C SER A 34 -8.61 -3.49 -18.32
N THR A 35 -7.53 -3.86 -17.64
CA THR A 35 -7.47 -5.00 -16.71
C THR A 35 -6.37 -4.72 -15.67
N PRO A 36 -6.64 -3.89 -14.65
CA PRO A 36 -5.62 -3.52 -13.68
C PRO A 36 -5.18 -4.75 -12.87
N MET A 37 -3.97 -5.23 -13.15
CA MET A 37 -3.33 -6.27 -12.36
C MET A 37 -2.34 -5.63 -11.41
N PHE A 38 -2.49 -5.89 -10.11
CA PHE A 38 -1.48 -5.48 -9.13
C PHE A 38 -1.41 -6.42 -7.94
N THR A 39 -0.25 -6.40 -7.30
CA THR A 39 -0.01 -6.99 -5.99
C THR A 39 0.77 -5.99 -5.16
N LEU A 40 0.24 -5.64 -3.99
CA LEU A 40 0.93 -4.98 -2.90
C LEU A 40 1.39 -6.03 -1.91
N ALA A 41 2.68 -6.09 -1.68
CA ALA A 41 3.27 -6.89 -0.61
C ALA A 41 4.15 -6.03 0.27
N ASP A 42 4.35 -6.46 1.52
CA ASP A 42 5.41 -5.92 2.35
C ASP A 42 6.79 -6.50 1.97
N ASP A 43 7.84 -5.94 2.57
CA ASP A 43 9.23 -6.36 2.44
C ASP A 43 9.51 -7.78 2.98
N ARG A 44 8.55 -8.38 3.68
CA ARG A 44 8.59 -9.76 4.17
C ARG A 44 7.86 -10.73 3.24
N GLY A 45 7.32 -10.24 2.12
CA GLY A 45 6.59 -11.04 1.13
C GLY A 45 5.14 -11.32 1.50
N ARG A 46 4.57 -10.63 2.50
CA ARG A 46 3.15 -10.77 2.86
C ARG A 46 2.30 -9.91 1.94
N THR A 47 1.33 -10.53 1.27
CA THR A 47 0.39 -9.81 0.42
C THR A 47 -0.55 -8.94 1.27
N ILE A 48 -0.42 -7.62 1.09
CA ILE A 48 -1.31 -6.62 1.67
C ILE A 48 -2.58 -6.59 0.83
N LEU A 49 -2.50 -6.29 -0.47
CA LEU A 49 -3.66 -6.14 -1.35
C LEU A 49 -3.32 -6.72 -2.72
N THR A 50 -4.24 -7.39 -3.39
CA THR A 50 -4.01 -7.90 -4.75
C THR A 50 -5.31 -7.85 -5.54
N SER A 51 -5.21 -7.68 -6.86
CA SER A 51 -6.35 -7.87 -7.76
C SER A 51 -6.50 -9.31 -8.26
N GLU A 52 -5.59 -10.23 -7.90
CA GLU A 52 -5.71 -11.64 -8.25
C GLU A 52 -6.98 -12.26 -7.64
N GLY A 53 -7.74 -13.00 -8.46
CA GLY A 53 -8.98 -13.66 -8.02
C GLY A 53 -10.17 -12.72 -7.79
N VAL A 54 -9.99 -11.40 -8.00
CA VAL A 54 -11.06 -10.40 -7.91
C VAL A 54 -11.49 -10.00 -9.32
N SER A 55 -12.80 -9.87 -9.56
CA SER A 55 -13.29 -9.30 -10.82
C SER A 55 -12.63 -7.94 -11.06
N PRO A 56 -12.21 -7.61 -12.29
CA PRO A 56 -11.58 -6.32 -12.57
C PRO A 56 -12.46 -5.17 -12.08
N GLN A 57 -11.98 -4.47 -11.06
CA GLN A 57 -12.58 -3.28 -10.49
C GLN A 57 -11.57 -2.16 -10.53
N MET A 58 -12.04 -0.91 -10.46
CA MET A 58 -11.15 0.24 -10.41
C MET A 58 -10.68 0.54 -8.99
N ASN A 59 -11.41 0.11 -7.96
CA ASN A 59 -11.12 0.41 -6.56
C ASN A 59 -10.98 -0.88 -5.76
N TYR A 60 -9.95 -0.94 -4.92
CA TYR A 60 -9.62 -2.08 -4.06
C TYR A 60 -9.32 -1.56 -2.69
N GLU A 61 -9.86 -2.21 -1.65
CA GLU A 61 -9.69 -1.78 -0.29
C GLU A 61 -9.43 -2.97 0.64
N LYS A 62 -8.60 -2.77 1.66
CA LYS A 62 -8.40 -3.74 2.74
C LYS A 62 -8.14 -3.03 4.06
N ARG A 63 -8.85 -3.47 5.11
CA ARG A 63 -8.63 -3.04 6.50
C ARG A 63 -7.49 -3.86 7.11
N TRP A 64 -6.67 -3.26 7.96
CA TRP A 64 -5.72 -3.98 8.80
C TRP A 64 -5.75 -3.44 10.24
N PRO A 65 -5.77 -4.31 11.24
CA PRO A 65 -5.90 -5.77 11.11
C PRO A 65 -7.31 -6.19 10.66
N LEU A 66 -7.44 -7.22 9.82
CA LEU A 66 -8.73 -7.84 9.46
C LEU A 66 -9.26 -8.73 10.58
N SER A 67 -8.35 -9.39 11.29
CA SER A 67 -8.67 -10.30 12.36
C SER A 67 -7.67 -10.16 13.51
N PRO A 68 -8.03 -10.53 14.75
CA PRO A 68 -7.08 -10.61 15.86
C PRO A 68 -5.92 -11.59 15.61
N ASP A 69 -6.11 -12.53 14.67
CA ASP A 69 -5.16 -13.55 14.25
C ASP A 69 -4.29 -13.09 13.07
N ASP A 70 -4.55 -11.91 12.49
CA ASP A 70 -3.65 -11.30 11.51
C ASP A 70 -2.31 -11.07 12.21
N ASP A 71 -1.30 -11.77 11.69
CA ASP A 71 0.05 -11.87 12.24
C ASP A 71 0.50 -10.51 12.80
N PRO A 72 0.62 -10.37 14.13
CA PRO A 72 0.71 -9.06 14.76
C PRO A 72 1.99 -8.41 14.26
N ILE A 73 1.81 -7.42 13.40
CA ILE A 73 2.92 -6.61 12.92
C ILE A 73 3.75 -6.21 14.15
N PRO A 74 5.05 -6.52 14.21
CA PRO A 74 5.86 -6.19 15.39
C PRO A 74 5.75 -4.71 15.71
N ARG A 75 5.86 -4.33 16.98
CA ARG A 75 5.91 -2.91 17.36
C ARG A 75 7.05 -2.24 16.58
N ASN A 76 6.74 -1.18 15.84
CA ASN A 76 7.68 -0.41 15.02
C ASN A 76 8.27 -1.21 13.85
N SER A 77 7.46 -2.01 13.18
CA SER A 77 7.89 -2.63 11.92
C SER A 77 7.92 -1.59 10.80
N GLN A 78 8.94 -1.65 9.97
CA GLN A 78 8.92 -0.99 8.68
C GLN A 78 8.58 -2.02 7.62
N HIS A 79 7.75 -1.62 6.67
CA HIS A 79 7.35 -2.43 5.54
C HIS A 79 7.46 -1.59 4.27
N ALA A 80 8.31 -2.03 3.35
CA ALA A 80 8.29 -1.50 1.99
C ALA A 80 7.10 -2.13 1.26
N ILE A 81 6.17 -1.29 0.86
CA ILE A 81 5.02 -1.67 0.04
C ILE A 81 5.51 -1.66 -1.40
N ILE A 82 5.64 -2.86 -1.97
CA ILE A 82 6.03 -3.05 -3.36
C ILE A 82 4.77 -3.33 -4.16
N GLY A 83 4.50 -2.48 -5.14
CA GLY A 83 3.44 -2.70 -6.11
C GLY A 83 4.00 -3.07 -7.48
N LEU A 84 3.57 -4.22 -7.99
CA LEU A 84 3.79 -4.60 -9.39
C LEU A 84 2.55 -4.25 -10.19
N MET A 85 2.64 -3.36 -11.17
CA MET A 85 1.48 -2.81 -11.87
C MET A 85 1.57 -2.91 -13.41
N PRO A 86 1.74 -4.11 -14.00
CA PRO A 86 2.07 -4.26 -15.42
C PRO A 86 1.05 -3.65 -16.41
N LEU A 87 -0.23 -3.56 -16.03
CA LEU A 87 -1.34 -3.12 -16.89
C LEU A 87 -2.10 -1.90 -16.35
N VAL A 88 -1.50 -1.16 -15.41
CA VAL A 88 -2.11 0.03 -14.84
C VAL A 88 -1.53 1.26 -15.53
N THR A 89 -2.41 2.15 -16.00
CA THR A 89 -2.01 3.40 -16.68
C THR A 89 -1.96 4.57 -15.71
N LYS A 90 -2.80 4.52 -14.67
CA LYS A 90 -2.83 5.48 -13.57
C LYS A 90 -3.27 4.75 -12.31
N TYR A 91 -2.62 5.02 -11.20
CA TYR A 91 -3.15 4.62 -9.90
C TYR A 91 -3.08 5.73 -8.87
N ARG A 92 -3.98 5.63 -7.89
CA ARG A 92 -3.87 6.32 -6.63
C ARG A 92 -3.80 5.28 -5.53
N TYR A 93 -2.77 5.37 -4.71
CA TYR A 93 -2.61 4.54 -3.53
C TYR A 93 -2.73 5.40 -2.29
N THR A 94 -3.70 5.07 -1.43
CA THR A 94 -3.84 5.73 -0.13
C THR A 94 -3.78 4.72 1.01
N VAL A 95 -3.22 5.17 2.12
CA VAL A 95 -3.29 4.47 3.40
C VAL A 95 -3.87 5.44 4.41
N GLU A 96 -5.00 5.07 4.98
CA GLU A 96 -5.75 5.90 5.92
C GLU A 96 -5.75 5.24 7.29
N LEU A 97 -5.51 6.00 8.35
CA LEU A 97 -5.74 5.57 9.72
C LEU A 97 -7.15 5.96 10.13
N HIS A 98 -7.93 4.99 10.57
CA HIS A 98 -9.31 5.19 11.04
C HIS A 98 -9.43 4.85 12.52
N LYS A 99 -10.43 5.47 13.15
CA LYS A 99 -10.91 5.08 14.47
C LYS A 99 -11.88 3.90 14.34
N LYS A 100 -12.26 3.33 15.49
CA LYS A 100 -13.22 2.22 15.58
C LYS A 100 -14.60 2.50 14.97
N ASP A 101 -15.01 3.77 14.91
CA ASP A 101 -16.29 4.20 14.33
C ASP A 101 -16.21 4.49 12.82
N ASP A 102 -15.16 3.99 12.15
CA ASP A 102 -14.81 4.24 10.75
C ASP A 102 -14.49 5.71 10.43
N SER A 103 -14.45 6.63 11.41
CA SER A 103 -14.03 8.01 11.15
C SER A 103 -12.54 8.09 10.81
N LEU A 104 -12.23 8.83 9.74
CA LEU A 104 -10.85 9.09 9.32
C LEU A 104 -10.12 9.89 10.41
N LYS A 105 -8.99 9.37 10.87
CA LYS A 105 -8.09 10.03 11.81
C LYS A 105 -6.99 10.79 11.05
N GLU A 106 -6.33 10.13 10.10
CA GLU A 106 -5.31 10.74 9.25
C GLU A 106 -5.14 9.96 7.93
N THR A 107 -4.71 10.64 6.89
CA THR A 107 -4.17 10.00 5.68
C THR A 107 -2.67 9.87 5.85
N VAL A 108 -2.18 8.64 5.93
CA VAL A 108 -0.78 8.29 6.17
C VAL A 108 0.00 8.36 4.87
N ILE A 109 -0.50 7.70 3.83
CA ILE A 109 0.05 7.75 2.48
C ILE A 109 -1.03 8.28 1.55
N ASP A 110 -0.67 9.22 0.70
CA ASP A 110 -1.46 9.64 -0.47
C ASP A 110 -0.48 9.78 -1.63
N SER A 111 -0.51 8.81 -2.54
CA SER A 111 0.41 8.73 -3.66
C SER A 111 -0.38 8.57 -4.94
N ASP A 112 -0.17 9.53 -5.84
CA ASP A 112 -0.67 9.49 -7.20
C ASP A 112 0.47 9.06 -8.13
N TYR A 113 0.17 8.18 -9.06
CA TYR A 113 1.09 7.83 -10.13
C TYR A 113 0.39 7.85 -11.47
N ASP A 114 0.96 8.62 -12.38
CA ASP A 114 0.60 8.67 -13.79
C ASP A 114 1.77 8.05 -14.57
N ARG A 115 1.50 6.99 -15.34
CA ARG A 115 2.51 6.33 -16.17
C ARG A 115 2.95 7.29 -17.28
N ILE A 116 4.25 7.59 -17.36
CA ILE A 116 4.76 8.63 -18.27
C ILE A 116 5.06 8.11 -19.69
N GLU A 117 5.38 6.82 -19.91
CA GLU A 117 5.64 6.24 -21.25
C GLU A 117 5.27 4.73 -21.33
N PRO A 118 5.03 4.15 -22.53
CA PRO A 118 4.49 2.80 -22.64
C PRO A 118 5.54 1.67 -22.82
N LEU A 119 5.28 0.57 -22.12
CA LEU A 119 5.36 -0.83 -22.55
C LEU A 119 6.65 -1.68 -22.46
N ASP A 120 7.79 -1.23 -21.94
CA ASP A 120 8.96 -2.14 -21.86
C ASP A 120 9.25 -2.76 -20.49
N ASP A 121 8.73 -2.24 -19.37
CA ASP A 121 8.92 -2.86 -18.05
C ASP A 121 7.63 -2.88 -17.21
N ALA A 122 7.49 -3.89 -16.35
CA ALA A 122 6.45 -3.88 -15.34
C ALA A 122 6.74 -2.73 -14.37
N ASP A 123 5.92 -1.68 -14.41
CA ASP A 123 6.08 -0.55 -13.48
C ASP A 123 6.03 -1.08 -12.05
N GLN A 124 7.14 -0.89 -11.36
CA GLN A 124 7.25 -1.14 -9.94
C GLN A 124 7.16 0.20 -9.25
N PHE A 125 6.29 0.30 -8.25
CA PHE A 125 6.38 1.38 -7.29
C PHE A 125 6.76 0.82 -5.93
N ARG A 126 7.49 1.62 -5.17
CA ARG A 126 7.90 1.30 -3.80
C ARG A 126 7.47 2.45 -2.92
N GLN A 127 6.81 2.14 -1.81
CA GLN A 127 6.47 3.11 -0.79
C GLN A 127 6.86 2.54 0.57
N ASN A 128 7.60 3.29 1.37
CA ASN A 128 8.02 2.84 2.68
C ASN A 128 7.01 3.28 3.74
N LEU A 129 6.41 2.32 4.45
CA LEU A 129 5.50 2.56 5.56
C LEU A 129 6.04 1.92 6.84
N GLY A 130 6.39 2.73 7.82
CA GLY A 130 6.56 2.30 9.20
C GLY A 130 5.23 2.25 9.93
N VAL A 131 4.95 1.12 10.58
CA VAL A 131 3.77 0.90 11.41
C VAL A 131 4.20 0.55 12.83
N GLY A 132 3.90 1.45 13.77
CA GLY A 132 3.94 1.20 15.20
C GLY A 132 2.61 0.66 15.72
N ILE A 133 2.67 -0.26 16.69
CA ILE A 133 1.45 -0.73 17.39
C ILE A 133 1.48 -0.31 18.85
N LYS A 134 0.41 0.33 19.29
CA LYS A 134 0.08 0.50 20.70
C LYS A 134 -0.99 -0.54 21.08
N LYS A 135 -0.60 -1.48 21.94
CA LYS A 135 -1.43 -2.57 22.49
C LYS A 135 -1.55 -2.46 23.97
#